data_AF-A0A090I499-F1
#
_entry.id   AF-A0A090I499-F1
#
_cell.length_a   1.000
_cell.length_b   1.000
_cell.length_c   1.000
_cell.angle_alpha   90.00
_cell.angle_beta   90.00
_cell.angle_gamma   90.00
#
_symmetry.space_group_name_H-M   'P 1'
#
loop_
_entity.id
_entity.type
_entity.pdbx_description
1 polymer ?
#
loop_
_entity_poly.entity_id
_entity_poly.type
_entity_poly.pdbx_seq_one_letter_code
_entity_poly.pdbx_strand_id
1 'polypeptide(L)'
;MVEYRVQSEGDNHDFVFTRSFRKIYRMFRSLKNQKGKFVLIIGTPGTGKSANIYSALRILDLNIYDPTLFLDKMEMSSSEVFCEFFKTLRQDLGVETNEEIYQKVAEYDGVLLADKLLDSEFIDENRFGLSLWTENNGIKAFPFYIKVFREYLKHRQDLEKVNVVIQTAFMIKFRGVKYDLLTDFSFLSDILVFLLNIFFEIIRISYSPEEIIQIVKNNFPQVEDEEIMECISNYGCRPRFIFEELEKNETVERRK
;
A
#
# COMPACT_ATOMS: atom_id res chain seq x y z
N MET A 1 10.16 -8.25 19.24
CA MET A 1 9.01 -8.40 18.32
C MET A 1 9.52 -8.01 16.94
N VAL A 2 10.08 -8.99 16.25
CA VAL A 2 10.70 -8.93 14.92
C VAL A 2 10.15 -10.21 14.29
N GLU A 3 9.27 -10.17 13.29
CA GLU A 3 9.48 -9.93 11.87
C GLU A 3 8.07 -9.90 11.21
N TYR A 4 7.94 -9.54 9.94
CA TYR A 4 6.68 -9.35 9.16
C TYR A 4 6.07 -7.94 9.10
N ARG A 5 6.76 -6.89 9.56
CA ARG A 5 6.37 -5.49 9.22
C ARG A 5 7.03 -4.93 7.96
N VAL A 6 7.99 -5.63 7.40
CA VAL A 6 8.46 -5.44 6.03
C VAL A 6 8.69 -6.86 5.52
N GLN A 7 7.93 -7.33 4.54
CA GLN A 7 8.25 -8.62 3.93
C GLN A 7 9.60 -8.46 3.24
N SER A 8 10.62 -9.11 3.80
CA SER A 8 11.94 -9.25 3.20
C SER A 8 11.81 -10.01 1.87
N GLU A 9 12.65 -9.66 0.90
CA GLU A 9 12.65 -10.19 -0.47
C GLU A 9 12.88 -11.73 -0.57
N GLY A 10 12.99 -12.46 0.54
CA GLY A 10 13.45 -13.85 0.61
C GLY A 10 12.38 -14.96 0.67
N ASP A 11 11.18 -14.71 1.19
CA ASP A 11 10.24 -15.82 1.47
C ASP A 11 9.23 -15.96 0.31
N ASN A 12 9.43 -16.96 -0.55
CA ASN A 12 8.55 -17.20 -1.72
C ASN A 12 8.14 -18.66 -1.91
N HIS A 13 8.33 -19.52 -0.91
CA HIS A 13 7.76 -20.87 -0.98
C HIS A 13 6.28 -20.92 -0.58
N ASP A 14 5.74 -19.84 0.02
CA ASP A 14 4.45 -19.85 0.72
C ASP A 14 3.40 -18.83 0.25
N PHE A 15 3.59 -18.21 -0.93
CA PHE A 15 2.66 -17.20 -1.45
C PHE A 15 1.49 -17.83 -2.24
N VAL A 16 0.25 -17.62 -1.76
CA VAL A 16 -0.96 -18.14 -2.39
C VAL A 16 -1.43 -17.24 -3.55
N PHE A 17 -1.56 -17.82 -4.75
CA PHE A 17 -2.03 -17.12 -5.96
C PHE A 17 -3.55 -16.91 -5.93
N THR A 18 -3.99 -15.86 -5.24
CA THR A 18 -5.41 -15.45 -5.17
C THR A 18 -5.91 -14.79 -6.45
N ARG A 19 -7.24 -14.61 -6.57
CA ARG A 19 -7.86 -13.83 -7.65
C ARG A 19 -7.36 -12.39 -7.65
N SER A 20 -7.22 -11.77 -6.47
CA SER A 20 -6.69 -10.42 -6.32
C SER A 20 -5.24 -10.33 -6.79
N PHE A 21 -4.40 -11.28 -6.40
CA PHE A 21 -3.02 -11.38 -6.89
C PHE A 21 -2.96 -11.50 -8.42
N ARG A 22 -3.77 -12.38 -9.02
CA ARG A 22 -3.78 -12.57 -10.49
C ARG A 22 -4.13 -11.29 -11.24
N LYS A 23 -4.98 -10.42 -10.68
CA LYS A 23 -5.28 -9.09 -11.28
C LYS A 23 -4.05 -8.20 -11.24
N ILE A 24 -3.38 -8.11 -10.09
CA ILE A 24 -2.14 -7.33 -9.92
C ILE A 24 -1.06 -7.85 -10.85
N TYR A 25 -0.82 -9.15 -10.87
CA TYR A 25 0.17 -9.78 -11.74
C TYR A 25 -0.06 -9.44 -13.22
N ARG A 26 -1.30 -9.52 -13.72
CA ARG A 26 -1.63 -9.15 -15.11
C ARG A 26 -1.38 -7.67 -15.37
N MET A 27 -1.75 -6.81 -14.43
CA MET A 27 -1.50 -5.37 -14.53
C MET A 27 -0.01 -5.06 -14.57
N PHE A 28 0.74 -5.57 -13.59
CA PHE A 28 2.16 -5.32 -13.43
C PHE A 28 2.96 -5.86 -14.62
N ARG A 29 2.55 -7.00 -15.19
CA ARG A 29 3.17 -7.53 -16.41
C ARG A 29 3.09 -6.55 -17.58
N SER A 30 2.03 -5.75 -17.65
CA SER A 30 1.89 -4.75 -18.71
C SER A 30 2.81 -3.54 -18.56
N LEU A 31 3.31 -3.26 -17.34
CA LEU A 31 4.16 -2.10 -17.05
C LEU A 31 5.53 -2.14 -17.75
N LYS A 32 6.04 -3.34 -18.07
CA LYS A 32 7.29 -3.51 -18.85
C LYS A 32 7.21 -2.90 -20.25
N ASN A 33 6.03 -2.97 -20.86
CA ASN A 33 5.84 -2.68 -22.29
C ASN A 33 4.91 -1.50 -22.56
N GLN A 34 4.27 -0.96 -21.52
CA GLN A 34 3.30 0.13 -21.61
C GLN A 34 3.64 1.18 -20.56
N LYS A 35 3.52 2.45 -20.91
CA LYS A 35 3.70 3.60 -20.01
C LYS A 35 2.39 4.34 -19.79
N GLY A 36 2.37 5.27 -18.83
CA GLY A 36 1.22 6.15 -18.56
C GLY A 36 0.14 5.50 -17.71
N LYS A 37 0.44 4.39 -17.03
CA LYS A 37 -0.53 3.72 -16.16
C LYS A 37 -0.49 4.27 -14.75
N PHE A 38 -1.66 4.68 -14.26
CA PHE A 38 -1.88 5.10 -12.88
C PHE A 38 -2.69 4.04 -12.17
N VAL A 39 -2.03 3.11 -11.47
CA VAL A 39 -2.67 1.98 -10.81
C VAL A 39 -2.88 2.31 -9.34
N LEU A 40 -4.12 2.25 -8.87
CA LEU A 40 -4.46 2.45 -7.46
C LEU A 40 -4.87 1.13 -6.83
N ILE A 41 -4.08 0.64 -5.88
CA ILE A 41 -4.34 -0.61 -5.18
C ILE A 41 -4.98 -0.29 -3.83
N ILE A 42 -6.23 -0.73 -3.69
CA ILE A 42 -7.08 -0.47 -2.52
C ILE A 42 -7.46 -1.78 -1.83
N GLY A 43 -7.82 -1.71 -0.56
CA GLY A 43 -8.23 -2.88 0.22
C GLY A 43 -8.20 -2.56 1.71
N THR A 44 -9.09 -3.19 2.47
CA THR A 44 -9.19 -2.93 3.92
C THR A 44 -7.85 -3.21 4.59
N PRO A 45 -7.54 -2.53 5.70
CA PRO A 45 -6.36 -2.85 6.50
C PRO A 45 -6.27 -4.36 6.81
N GLY A 46 -5.07 -4.93 6.74
CA GLY A 46 -4.85 -6.35 7.01
C GLY A 46 -5.10 -7.33 5.85
N THR A 47 -5.50 -6.84 4.66
CA THR A 47 -5.68 -7.67 3.44
C THR A 47 -4.39 -8.01 2.70
N GLY A 48 -3.22 -7.63 3.21
CA GLY A 48 -1.94 -7.99 2.58
C GLY A 48 -1.68 -7.29 1.23
N LYS A 49 -2.05 -6.00 1.10
CA LYS A 49 -1.79 -5.21 -0.11
C LYS A 49 -0.31 -5.24 -0.52
N SER A 50 0.56 -4.89 0.42
CA SER A 50 2.02 -4.96 0.29
C SER A 50 2.48 -6.32 -0.20
N ALA A 51 2.02 -7.40 0.46
CA ALA A 51 2.42 -8.76 0.11
C ALA A 51 2.09 -9.12 -1.35
N ASN A 52 0.93 -8.72 -1.84
CA ASN A 52 0.56 -8.93 -3.24
C ASN A 52 1.42 -8.10 -4.20
N ILE A 53 1.68 -6.83 -3.86
CA ILE A 53 2.46 -5.91 -4.68
C ILE A 53 3.90 -6.40 -4.80
N TYR A 54 4.62 -6.53 -3.69
CA TYR A 54 6.04 -6.90 -3.70
C TYR A 54 6.25 -8.30 -4.26
N SER A 55 5.35 -9.25 -3.99
CA SER A 55 5.43 -10.58 -4.63
C SER A 55 5.28 -10.49 -6.15
N ALA A 56 4.35 -9.68 -6.66
CA ALA A 56 4.16 -9.52 -8.10
C ALA A 56 5.36 -8.81 -8.75
N LEU A 57 5.90 -7.77 -8.11
CA LEU A 57 7.11 -7.07 -8.58
C LEU A 57 8.30 -8.00 -8.67
N ARG A 58 8.55 -8.80 -7.61
CA ARG A 58 9.63 -9.79 -7.55
C ARG A 58 9.49 -10.87 -8.62
N ILE A 59 8.30 -11.48 -8.75
CA ILE A 59 8.08 -12.56 -9.73
C ILE A 59 8.23 -12.05 -11.17
N LEU A 60 7.82 -10.81 -11.44
CA LEU A 60 7.90 -10.22 -12.76
C LEU A 60 9.25 -9.59 -13.07
N ASP A 61 10.14 -9.48 -12.07
CA ASP A 61 11.44 -8.83 -12.18
C ASP A 61 11.31 -7.43 -12.80
N LEU A 62 10.44 -6.60 -12.19
CA LEU A 62 10.19 -5.23 -12.61
C LEU A 62 11.22 -4.29 -12.01
N ASN A 63 11.82 -3.44 -12.84
CA ASN A 63 12.69 -2.37 -12.37
C ASN A 63 11.83 -1.22 -11.80
N ILE A 64 11.61 -1.23 -10.48
CA ILE A 64 10.74 -0.26 -9.81
C ILE A 64 11.56 0.74 -9.02
N TYR A 65 11.18 2.01 -9.13
CA TYR A 65 11.62 3.05 -8.20
C TYR A 65 10.63 3.16 -7.04
N ASP A 66 11.09 2.89 -5.82
CA ASP A 66 10.29 2.83 -4.60
C ASP A 66 10.83 3.85 -3.58
N PRO A 67 10.42 5.13 -3.68
CA PRO A 67 10.94 6.20 -2.84
C PRO A 67 10.57 6.02 -1.37
N THR A 68 11.50 6.40 -0.49
CA THR A 68 11.27 6.45 0.95
C THR A 68 11.08 7.89 1.38
N LEU A 69 10.01 8.24 2.09
CA LEU A 69 9.77 9.61 2.54
C LEU A 69 9.91 9.71 4.05
N PHE A 70 10.95 10.39 4.52
CA PHE A 70 11.13 10.67 5.93
C PHE A 70 10.69 12.10 6.26
N LEU A 71 9.70 12.23 7.15
CA LEU A 71 9.29 13.52 7.68
C LEU A 71 9.93 13.74 9.05
N ASP A 72 10.51 14.93 9.24
CA ASP A 72 11.23 15.29 10.46
C ASP A 72 10.31 15.57 11.65
N LYS A 73 9.10 16.09 11.39
CA LYS A 73 8.18 16.59 12.42
C LYS A 73 6.72 16.35 12.03
N MET A 74 5.88 16.10 13.02
CA MET A 74 4.44 15.90 12.82
C MET A 74 3.69 17.18 12.45
N GLU A 75 4.23 18.33 12.84
CA GLU A 75 3.60 19.65 12.66
C GLU A 75 3.90 20.27 11.31
N MET A 76 4.65 19.58 10.43
CA MET A 76 4.92 20.05 9.07
C MET A 76 3.61 20.37 8.35
N SER A 77 3.55 21.54 7.72
CA SER A 77 2.44 21.93 6.87
C SER A 77 2.38 21.09 5.59
N SER A 78 1.22 21.08 4.94
CA SER A 78 1.05 20.39 3.66
C SER A 78 2.02 20.86 2.57
N SER A 79 2.48 22.12 2.64
CA SER A 79 3.49 22.64 1.72
C SER A 79 4.88 22.11 2.04
N GLU A 80 5.25 22.04 3.32
CA GLU A 80 6.54 21.48 3.75
C GLU A 80 6.64 19.99 3.40
N VAL A 81 5.60 19.21 3.67
CA VAL A 81 5.56 17.78 3.29
C VAL A 81 5.67 17.60 1.78
N PHE A 82 4.97 18.42 0.99
CA PHE A 82 5.06 18.38 -0.47
C PHE A 82 6.47 18.74 -0.97
N CYS A 83 7.10 19.76 -0.38
CA CYS A 83 8.48 20.13 -0.71
C CYS A 83 9.47 19.04 -0.32
N GLU A 84 9.29 18.39 0.84
CA GLU A 84 10.17 17.32 1.31
C GLU A 84 10.05 16.08 0.43
N PHE A 85 8.85 15.75 -0.04
CA PHE A 85 8.64 14.70 -1.04
C PHE A 85 9.48 14.95 -2.29
N PHE A 86 9.34 16.12 -2.92
CA PHE A 86 10.12 16.43 -4.12
C PHE A 86 11.62 16.52 -3.87
N LYS A 87 12.03 17.04 -2.72
CA LYS A 87 13.44 17.05 -2.31
C LYS A 87 14.01 15.64 -2.19
N THR A 88 13.25 14.73 -1.60
CA THR A 88 13.63 13.32 -1.48
C THR A 88 13.79 12.68 -2.85
N LEU A 89 12.81 12.87 -3.75
CA LEU A 89 12.90 12.36 -5.13
C LEU A 89 14.13 12.88 -5.88
N ARG A 90 14.46 14.17 -5.73
CA ARG A 90 15.66 14.75 -6.34
C ARG A 90 16.94 14.11 -5.83
N GLN A 91 17.02 13.89 -4.51
CA GLN A 91 18.19 13.29 -3.87
C GLN A 91 18.37 11.82 -4.29
N ASP A 92 17.29 11.04 -4.24
CA ASP A 92 17.29 9.62 -4.59
C ASP A 92 17.66 9.38 -6.07
N LEU A 93 17.21 10.26 -6.96
CA LEU A 93 17.45 10.16 -8.41
C LEU A 93 18.70 10.92 -8.87
N GLY A 94 19.36 11.67 -7.98
CA GLY A 94 20.55 12.45 -8.30
C GLY A 94 20.31 13.59 -9.31
N VAL A 95 19.17 14.29 -9.21
CA VAL A 95 18.78 15.38 -10.11
C VAL A 95 18.63 16.71 -9.37
N GLU A 96 18.72 17.83 -10.09
CA GLU A 96 18.71 19.17 -9.49
C GLU A 96 17.31 19.80 -9.50
N THR A 97 16.49 19.44 -10.49
CA THR A 97 15.18 20.07 -10.72
C THR A 97 14.02 19.08 -10.61
N ASN A 98 12.79 19.60 -10.46
CA ASN A 98 11.59 18.75 -10.42
C ASN A 98 11.25 18.17 -11.79
N GLU A 99 11.54 18.91 -12.85
CA GLU A 99 11.30 18.51 -14.23
C GLU A 99 12.14 17.28 -14.59
N GLU A 100 13.39 17.23 -14.11
CA GLU A 100 14.29 16.09 -14.31
C GLU A 100 13.82 14.82 -13.58
N ILE A 101 13.09 14.93 -12.46
CA ILE A 101 12.51 13.77 -11.77
C ILE A 101 11.65 12.98 -12.74
N TYR A 102 10.73 13.65 -13.44
CA TYR A 102 9.80 12.98 -14.36
C TYR A 102 10.52 12.24 -15.48
N GLN A 103 11.62 12.82 -15.98
CA GLN A 103 12.46 12.19 -16.99
C GLN A 103 13.17 10.95 -16.44
N LYS A 104 13.74 11.06 -15.23
CA LYS A 104 14.44 9.94 -14.58
C LYS A 104 13.51 8.80 -14.21
N VAL A 105 12.35 9.09 -13.63
CA VAL A 105 11.41 8.03 -13.25
C VAL A 105 10.79 7.31 -14.45
N ALA A 106 10.80 7.93 -15.64
CA ALA A 106 10.36 7.28 -16.87
C ALA A 106 11.29 6.14 -17.33
N GLU A 107 12.54 6.11 -16.85
CA GLU A 107 13.52 5.04 -17.13
C GLU A 107 13.15 3.72 -16.42
N TYR A 108 12.36 3.79 -15.33
CA TYR A 108 11.90 2.62 -14.57
C TYR A 108 10.64 2.01 -15.17
N ASP A 109 10.39 0.72 -14.93
CA ASP A 109 9.14 0.05 -15.29
C ASP A 109 7.95 0.68 -14.58
N GLY A 110 8.16 1.23 -13.38
CA GLY A 110 7.19 2.07 -12.67
C GLY A 110 7.74 2.65 -11.38
N VAL A 111 6.98 3.59 -10.82
CA VAL A 111 7.19 4.18 -9.51
C VAL A 111 6.18 3.59 -8.54
N LEU A 112 6.64 3.08 -7.40
CA LEU A 112 5.80 2.54 -6.34
C LEU A 112 5.68 3.55 -5.20
N LEU A 113 4.49 4.13 -5.03
CA LEU A 113 4.16 4.94 -3.87
C LEU A 113 3.40 4.07 -2.87
N ALA A 114 4.14 3.37 -2.00
CA ALA A 114 3.60 2.41 -1.05
C ALA A 114 4.26 2.53 0.34
N ASP A 115 4.53 1.40 0.99
CA ASP A 115 4.86 1.35 2.42
C ASP A 115 6.08 2.20 2.80
N LYS A 116 7.13 2.30 1.99
CA LYS A 116 8.32 3.11 2.32
C LYS A 116 8.03 4.61 2.37
N LEU A 117 7.03 5.06 1.64
CA LEU A 117 6.57 6.46 1.64
C LEU A 117 5.50 6.68 2.72
N LEU A 118 4.62 5.69 2.91
CA LEU A 118 3.48 5.76 3.80
C LEU A 118 3.86 5.57 5.26
N ASP A 119 4.66 4.56 5.55
CA ASP A 119 4.92 4.06 6.91
C ASP A 119 6.44 3.97 7.18
N SER A 120 7.19 4.99 6.75
CA SER A 120 8.65 5.04 6.85
C SER A 120 9.17 4.96 8.29
N GLU A 121 8.33 5.22 9.29
CA GLU A 121 8.66 5.04 10.71
C GLU A 121 9.05 3.59 11.07
N PHE A 122 8.66 2.61 10.24
CA PHE A 122 9.12 1.22 10.40
C PHE A 122 10.53 0.98 9.84
N ILE A 123 11.11 1.95 9.13
CA ILE A 123 12.49 1.93 8.62
C ILE A 123 13.40 2.73 9.55
N ASP A 124 12.95 3.92 9.99
CA ASP A 124 13.63 4.75 10.99
C ASP A 124 12.64 5.24 12.04
N GLU A 125 12.76 4.73 13.26
CA GLU A 125 11.87 5.03 14.39
C GLU A 125 11.90 6.52 14.81
N ASN A 126 12.91 7.29 14.38
CA ASN A 126 13.03 8.72 14.67
C ASN A 126 12.38 9.61 13.60
N ARG A 127 11.79 9.01 12.57
CA ARG A 127 11.16 9.69 11.43
C ARG A 127 9.70 9.30 11.34
N PHE A 128 8.95 10.06 10.56
CA PHE A 128 7.52 9.83 10.35
C PHE A 128 7.20 9.61 8.87
N GLY A 129 6.40 8.59 8.58
CA GLY A 129 5.83 8.39 7.26
C GLY A 129 4.60 9.26 7.00
N LEU A 130 4.16 9.28 5.74
CA LEU A 130 3.01 10.07 5.32
C LEU A 130 1.69 9.64 5.98
N SER A 131 1.49 8.34 6.22
CA SER A 131 0.31 7.81 6.90
C SER A 131 0.18 8.38 8.30
N LEU A 132 1.26 8.33 9.08
CA LEU A 132 1.25 8.79 10.45
C LEU A 132 1.09 10.31 10.54
N TRP A 133 1.74 11.06 9.64
CA TRP A 133 1.52 12.50 9.51
C TRP A 133 0.06 12.84 9.15
N THR A 134 -0.53 12.12 8.19
CA THR A 134 -1.92 12.31 7.75
C THR A 134 -2.89 11.99 8.89
N GLU A 135 -2.66 10.90 9.62
CA GLU A 135 -3.47 10.52 10.77
C GLU A 135 -3.46 11.61 11.86
N ASN A 136 -2.28 12.15 12.16
CA ASN A 136 -2.13 13.19 13.19
C ASN A 136 -2.78 14.52 12.77
N ASN A 137 -2.69 14.89 11.49
CA ASN A 137 -3.21 16.16 10.99
C ASN A 137 -4.68 16.11 10.55
N GLY A 138 -5.23 14.91 10.30
CA GLY A 138 -6.63 14.71 9.93
C GLY A 138 -7.05 15.58 8.74
N ILE A 139 -8.10 16.39 8.90
CA ILE A 139 -8.61 17.29 7.85
C ILE A 139 -7.54 18.30 7.39
N LYS A 140 -6.59 18.69 8.26
CA LYS A 140 -5.50 19.60 7.88
C LYS A 140 -4.51 18.97 6.89
N ALA A 141 -4.53 17.65 6.69
CA ALA A 141 -3.78 16.98 5.65
C ALA A 141 -4.43 17.15 4.26
N PHE A 142 -5.72 17.50 4.17
CA PHE A 142 -6.43 17.59 2.89
C PHE A 142 -5.78 18.50 1.83
N PRO A 143 -5.22 19.68 2.18
CA PRO A 143 -4.50 20.52 1.21
C PRO A 143 -3.28 19.84 0.57
N PHE A 144 -2.67 18.82 1.19
CA PHE A 144 -1.60 18.03 0.59
C PHE A 144 -2.11 17.25 -0.63
N TYR A 145 -3.23 16.54 -0.49
CA TYR A 145 -3.84 15.81 -1.62
C TYR A 145 -4.24 16.73 -2.77
N ILE A 146 -4.74 17.94 -2.47
CA ILE A 146 -5.02 18.95 -3.50
C ILE A 146 -3.74 19.34 -4.25
N LYS A 147 -2.62 19.52 -3.54
CA LYS A 147 -1.32 19.83 -4.17
C LYS A 147 -0.84 18.70 -5.07
N VAL A 148 -0.88 17.45 -4.58
CA VAL A 148 -0.53 16.26 -5.38
C VAL A 148 -1.40 16.19 -6.64
N PHE A 149 -2.71 16.41 -6.51
CA PHE A 149 -3.61 16.39 -7.66
C PHE A 149 -3.35 17.53 -8.65
N ARG A 150 -3.06 18.74 -8.18
CA ARG A 150 -2.66 19.86 -9.04
C ARG A 150 -1.36 19.60 -9.78
N GLU A 151 -0.39 18.98 -9.10
CA GLU A 151 0.89 18.59 -9.69
C GLU A 151 0.68 17.55 -10.80
N TYR A 152 -0.15 16.54 -10.55
CA TYR A 152 -0.58 15.57 -11.57
C TYR A 152 -1.18 16.27 -12.80
N LEU A 153 -2.12 17.21 -12.61
CA LEU A 153 -2.74 17.93 -13.73
C LEU A 153 -1.73 18.78 -14.51
N LYS A 154 -0.81 19.44 -13.81
CA LYS A 154 0.22 20.30 -14.41
C LYS A 154 1.21 19.50 -15.24
N HIS A 155 1.61 18.32 -14.77
CA HIS A 155 2.64 17.46 -15.39
C HIS A 155 2.06 16.24 -16.09
N ARG A 156 0.79 16.29 -16.50
CA ARG A 156 0.10 15.14 -17.10
C ARG A 156 0.83 14.56 -18.32
N GLN A 157 1.37 15.42 -19.19
CA GLN A 157 2.10 14.99 -20.39
C GLN A 157 3.42 14.26 -20.07
N ASP A 158 4.11 14.69 -19.00
CA ASP A 158 5.32 14.02 -18.54
C ASP A 158 4.96 12.66 -17.92
N LEU A 159 3.88 12.64 -17.14
CA LEU A 159 3.34 11.47 -16.46
C LEU A 159 2.76 10.40 -17.39
N GLU A 160 2.38 10.74 -18.63
CA GLU A 160 2.01 9.76 -19.66
C GLU A 160 3.17 8.81 -20.04
N LYS A 161 4.42 9.17 -19.69
CA LYS A 161 5.61 8.35 -19.91
C LYS A 161 6.00 7.52 -18.69
N VAL A 162 5.27 7.66 -17.59
CA VAL A 162 5.59 7.06 -16.29
C VAL A 162 4.46 6.12 -15.90
N ASN A 163 4.80 4.97 -15.34
CA ASN A 163 3.83 4.16 -14.63
C ASN A 163 3.91 4.48 -13.15
N VAL A 164 2.78 4.74 -12.51
CA VAL A 164 2.69 5.00 -11.08
C VAL A 164 1.76 3.98 -10.46
N VAL A 165 2.28 3.21 -9.52
CA VAL A 165 1.52 2.28 -8.68
C VAL A 165 1.40 2.91 -7.30
N ILE A 166 0.17 3.14 -6.86
CA ILE A 166 -0.13 3.75 -5.57
C ILE A 166 -0.81 2.69 -4.72
N GLN A 167 -0.21 2.38 -3.57
CA GLN A 167 -0.92 1.72 -2.49
C GLN A 167 -1.43 2.82 -1.57
N THR A 168 -2.72 2.77 -1.19
CA THR A 168 -3.22 3.71 -0.18
C THR A 168 -4.32 3.07 0.68
N ALA A 169 -4.46 3.59 1.88
CA ALA A 169 -5.65 3.47 2.71
C ALA A 169 -6.02 4.90 3.10
N PHE A 170 -7.23 5.36 2.79
CA PHE A 170 -7.65 6.71 3.16
C PHE A 170 -8.18 6.71 4.59
N MET A 171 -7.24 6.60 5.52
CA MET A 171 -7.55 6.53 6.95
C MET A 171 -7.95 7.90 7.47
N ILE A 172 -9.18 8.00 7.96
CA ILE A 172 -9.65 9.14 8.75
C ILE A 172 -9.87 8.71 10.19
N LYS A 173 -9.47 9.55 11.13
CA LYS A 173 -9.78 9.37 12.54
C LYS A 173 -10.95 10.27 12.91
N PHE A 174 -12.09 9.66 13.22
CA PHE A 174 -13.28 10.37 13.69
C PHE A 174 -13.69 9.84 15.06
N ARG A 175 -13.78 10.73 16.05
CA ARG A 175 -14.11 10.38 17.46
C ARG A 175 -13.24 9.26 18.05
N GLY A 176 -11.94 9.25 17.72
CA GLY A 176 -10.99 8.25 18.23
C GLY A 176 -10.97 6.92 17.48
N VAL A 177 -11.91 6.68 16.56
CA VAL A 177 -11.98 5.47 15.74
C VAL A 177 -11.38 5.76 14.36
N LYS A 178 -10.55 4.83 13.86
CA LYS A 178 -9.96 4.90 12.52
C LYS A 178 -10.91 4.23 11.52
N TYR A 179 -11.17 4.89 10.40
CA TYR A 179 -11.98 4.36 9.30
C TYR A 179 -11.23 4.55 7.98
N ASP A 180 -11.29 3.56 7.09
CA ASP A 180 -10.82 3.68 5.71
C ASP A 180 -11.96 4.15 4.80
N LEU A 181 -11.84 5.36 4.25
CA LEU A 181 -12.86 5.95 3.36
C LEU A 181 -13.12 5.12 2.10
N LEU A 182 -12.14 4.34 1.63
CA LEU A 182 -12.28 3.55 0.41
C LEU A 182 -13.00 2.22 0.59
N THR A 183 -13.13 1.76 1.83
CA THR A 183 -13.59 0.39 2.09
C THR A 183 -14.59 0.25 3.22
N ASP A 184 -14.57 1.15 4.21
CA ASP A 184 -15.36 0.97 5.43
C ASP A 184 -16.75 1.62 5.35
N PHE A 185 -17.03 2.43 4.33
CA PHE A 185 -18.27 3.19 4.19
C PHE A 185 -19.06 2.80 2.94
N SER A 186 -19.60 1.58 2.88
CA SER A 186 -20.54 1.07 1.86
C SER A 186 -20.71 1.97 0.61
N PHE A 187 -21.83 2.72 0.53
CA PHE A 187 -22.17 3.55 -0.63
C PHE A 187 -21.22 4.74 -0.86
N LEU A 188 -20.67 5.35 0.19
CA LEU A 188 -19.74 6.48 0.06
C LEU A 188 -18.41 6.01 -0.52
N SER A 189 -17.93 4.85 -0.09
CA SER A 189 -16.75 4.19 -0.64
C SER A 189 -16.93 3.88 -2.12
N ASP A 190 -18.11 3.39 -2.52
CA ASP A 190 -18.39 3.11 -3.93
C ASP A 190 -18.43 4.38 -4.80
N ILE A 191 -18.99 5.49 -4.31
CA ILE A 191 -18.92 6.78 -5.00
C ILE A 191 -17.47 7.26 -5.13
N LEU A 192 -16.70 7.21 -4.04
CA LEU A 192 -15.31 7.67 -4.04
C LEU A 192 -14.47 6.85 -5.03
N VAL A 193 -14.63 5.53 -5.02
CA VAL A 193 -13.95 4.61 -5.94
C VAL A 193 -14.40 4.87 -7.38
N PHE A 194 -15.67 5.13 -7.62
CA PHE A 194 -16.17 5.51 -8.94
C PHE A 194 -15.51 6.80 -9.47
N LEU A 195 -15.38 7.83 -8.63
CA LEU A 195 -14.71 9.08 -9.00
C LEU A 195 -13.22 8.87 -9.26
N LEU A 196 -12.55 8.07 -8.44
CA LEU A 196 -11.13 7.76 -8.62
C LEU A 196 -10.87 6.93 -9.89
N ASN A 197 -11.81 6.07 -10.30
CA ASN A 197 -11.70 5.29 -11.54
C ASN A 197 -11.62 6.15 -12.81
N ILE A 198 -11.95 7.45 -12.74
CA ILE A 198 -11.76 8.40 -13.85
C ILE A 198 -10.27 8.68 -14.08
N PHE A 199 -9.45 8.61 -13.03
CA PHE A 199 -8.03 8.99 -13.06
C PHE A 199 -7.08 7.81 -12.89
N PHE A 200 -7.56 6.74 -12.23
CA PHE A 200 -6.75 5.58 -11.86
C PHE A 200 -7.38 4.29 -12.34
N GLU A 201 -6.56 3.32 -12.71
CA GLU A 201 -6.97 1.93 -12.81
C GLU A 201 -6.98 1.31 -11.41
N ILE A 202 -8.18 1.07 -10.87
CA ILE A 202 -8.33 0.61 -9.49
C ILE A 202 -8.32 -0.92 -9.40
N ILE A 203 -7.43 -1.45 -8.56
CA ILE A 203 -7.41 -2.86 -8.18
C ILE A 203 -7.77 -2.99 -6.71
N ARG A 204 -8.97 -3.52 -6.44
CA ARG A 204 -9.42 -3.85 -5.07
C ARG A 204 -8.92 -5.24 -4.67
N ILE A 205 -8.16 -5.30 -3.59
CA ILE A 205 -7.75 -6.54 -2.92
C ILE A 205 -8.83 -6.92 -1.91
N SER A 206 -9.35 -8.12 -2.11
CA SER A 206 -10.31 -8.78 -1.23
C SER A 206 -10.19 -10.28 -1.43
N TYR A 207 -10.57 -11.06 -0.43
CA TYR A 207 -10.51 -12.51 -0.48
C TYR A 207 -11.87 -13.12 -0.19
N SER A 208 -12.13 -14.28 -0.78
CA SER A 208 -13.21 -15.16 -0.31
C SER A 208 -12.77 -15.95 0.93
N PRO A 209 -13.72 -16.52 1.70
CA PRO A 209 -13.39 -17.40 2.81
C PRO A 209 -12.48 -18.57 2.39
N GLU A 210 -12.71 -19.15 1.20
CA GLU A 210 -11.89 -20.25 0.67
C GLU A 210 -10.46 -19.81 0.37
N GLU A 211 -10.28 -18.60 -0.19
CA GLU A 211 -8.95 -18.03 -0.39
C GLU A 211 -8.25 -17.78 0.96
N ILE A 212 -8.98 -17.38 2.00
CA ILE A 212 -8.43 -17.22 3.34
C ILE A 212 -8.01 -18.56 3.94
N ILE A 213 -8.83 -19.61 3.85
CA ILE A 213 -8.46 -20.95 4.32
C ILE A 213 -7.17 -21.40 3.67
N GLN A 214 -7.02 -21.21 2.36
CA GLN A 214 -5.77 -21.54 1.64
C GLN A 214 -4.58 -20.72 2.16
N ILE A 215 -4.74 -19.41 2.34
CA ILE A 215 -3.69 -18.53 2.87
C ILE A 215 -3.28 -18.97 4.28
N VAL A 216 -4.25 -19.24 5.16
CA VAL A 216 -4.00 -19.62 6.55
C VAL A 216 -3.36 -21.00 6.62
N LYS A 217 -3.91 -22.01 5.96
CA LYS A 217 -3.32 -23.37 5.94
C LYS A 217 -1.91 -23.41 5.37
N ASN A 218 -1.55 -22.50 4.47
CA ASN A 218 -0.18 -22.42 3.96
C ASN A 218 0.81 -21.88 5.02
N ASN A 219 0.36 -21.05 5.96
CA ASN A 219 1.21 -20.46 7.01
C ASN A 219 1.09 -21.19 8.36
N PHE A 220 -0.08 -21.81 8.61
CA PHE A 220 -0.43 -22.57 9.82
C PHE A 220 -1.08 -23.90 9.41
N PRO A 221 -0.31 -24.88 8.87
CA PRO A 221 -0.86 -26.14 8.35
C PRO A 221 -1.67 -26.95 9.38
N GLN A 222 -1.36 -26.79 10.66
CA GLN A 222 -1.96 -27.48 11.81
C GLN A 222 -3.33 -26.95 12.25
N VAL A 223 -3.71 -25.73 11.85
CA VAL A 223 -4.95 -25.10 12.32
C VAL A 223 -6.13 -25.67 11.54
N GLU A 224 -7.16 -26.16 12.22
CA GLU A 224 -8.33 -26.78 11.57
C GLU A 224 -9.25 -25.77 10.89
N ASP A 225 -9.98 -26.19 9.85
CA ASP A 225 -10.82 -25.31 9.05
C ASP A 225 -11.91 -24.61 9.90
N GLU A 226 -12.44 -25.28 10.92
CA GLU A 226 -13.42 -24.70 11.84
C GLU A 226 -12.86 -23.49 12.61
N GLU A 227 -11.61 -23.57 13.08
CA GLU A 227 -10.94 -22.47 13.79
C GLU A 227 -10.67 -21.29 12.84
N ILE A 228 -10.30 -21.57 11.59
CA ILE A 228 -10.13 -20.55 10.56
C ILE A 228 -11.46 -19.85 10.29
N MET A 229 -12.55 -20.60 10.18
CA MET A 229 -13.89 -20.05 9.93
C MET A 229 -14.39 -19.19 11.09
N GLU A 230 -14.08 -19.55 12.34
CA GLU A 230 -14.35 -18.69 13.50
C GLU A 230 -13.58 -17.37 13.41
N CYS A 231 -12.29 -17.43 13.06
CA CYS A 231 -11.48 -16.23 12.83
C CYS A 231 -12.03 -15.36 11.70
N ILE A 232 -12.49 -15.95 10.59
CA ILE A 232 -13.13 -15.23 9.48
C ILE A 232 -14.42 -14.56 9.96
N SER A 233 -15.21 -15.20 10.82
CA SER A 233 -16.42 -14.60 11.39
C SER A 233 -16.11 -13.38 12.25
N ASN A 234 -15.04 -13.45 13.06
CA ASN A 234 -14.67 -12.39 14.01
C ASN A 234 -13.94 -11.21 13.35
N TYR A 235 -13.06 -11.49 12.39
CA TYR A 235 -12.13 -10.49 11.82
C TYR A 235 -12.37 -10.20 10.33
N GLY A 236 -13.28 -10.93 9.70
CA GLY A 236 -13.49 -10.91 8.25
C GLY A 236 -12.33 -11.57 7.48
N CYS A 237 -12.36 -11.47 6.16
CA CYS A 237 -11.33 -12.01 5.28
C CYS A 237 -10.05 -11.15 5.25
N ARG A 238 -9.39 -11.01 6.40
CA ARG A 238 -8.21 -10.15 6.61
C ARG A 238 -7.05 -10.97 7.21
N PRO A 239 -6.16 -11.53 6.39
CA PRO A 239 -5.12 -12.47 6.83
C PRO A 239 -4.31 -11.99 8.04
N ARG A 240 -3.92 -10.71 8.08
CA ARG A 240 -3.11 -10.16 9.19
C ARG A 240 -3.76 -10.37 10.56
N PHE A 241 -5.05 -10.04 10.70
CA PHE A 241 -5.73 -10.16 11.98
C PHE A 241 -5.97 -11.62 12.37
N ILE A 242 -6.20 -12.48 11.37
CA ILE A 242 -6.32 -13.92 11.60
C ILE A 242 -4.98 -14.50 12.09
N PHE A 243 -3.87 -14.15 11.43
CA PHE A 243 -2.53 -14.60 11.84
C PHE A 243 -2.18 -14.11 13.25
N GLU A 244 -2.44 -12.84 13.56
CA GLU A 244 -2.23 -12.27 14.90
C GLU A 244 -3.04 -12.98 15.99
N GLU A 245 -4.20 -13.54 15.68
CA GLU A 245 -5.00 -14.31 16.64
C GLU A 245 -4.45 -15.73 16.84
N LEU A 246 -4.17 -16.43 15.75
CA LEU A 246 -3.63 -17.79 15.78
C LEU A 246 -2.27 -17.85 16.50
N GLU A 247 -1.40 -16.86 16.28
CA GLU A 247 -0.10 -16.76 16.97
C GLU A 247 -0.25 -16.57 18.49
N LYS A 248 -1.26 -15.81 18.93
CA LYS A 248 -1.54 -15.65 20.37
C LYS A 248 -1.99 -16.96 20.98
N ASN A 249 -2.86 -17.70 20.29
CA ASN A 249 -3.36 -18.99 20.76
C ASN A 249 -2.23 -20.01 20.89
N GLU A 250 -1.34 -20.12 19.90
CA GLU A 250 -0.15 -20.99 19.98
C GLU A 250 0.76 -20.61 21.14
N THR A 251 0.98 -19.31 21.36
CA THR A 251 1.85 -18.83 22.44
C THR A 251 1.25 -19.13 23.83
N VAL A 252 -0.08 -19.11 23.96
CA VAL A 252 -0.78 -19.47 25.18
C VAL A 252 -0.73 -20.97 25.43
N GLU A 253 -0.88 -21.80 24.40
CA GLU A 253 -0.78 -23.26 24.54
C GLU A 253 0.62 -23.73 24.88
N ARG A 254 1.68 -23.14 24.28
CA ARG A 254 3.08 -23.48 24.63
C ARG A 254 3.50 -23.05 26.04
N ARG A 255 2.71 -22.21 26.71
CA ARG A 255 2.95 -21.75 28.09
C ARG A 255 2.13 -22.50 29.14
N LYS A 256 1.23 -23.40 28.72
CA LYS A 256 0.48 -24.31 29.59
C LYS A 256 1.18 -25.66 29.65
#